data_AF-A0ABD5Q7H0-F1
#
_entry.id   AF-A0ABD5Q7H0-F1
#
_cell.length_a   1.000
_cell.length_b   1.000
_cell.length_c   1.000
_cell.angle_alpha   90.00
_cell.angle_beta   90.00
_cell.angle_gamma   90.00
#
_symmetry.space_group_name_H-M   'P 1'
#
loop_
_entity.id
_entity.type
_entity.pdbx_description
1 polymer ?
#
loop_
_entity_poly.entity_id
_entity_poly.type
_entity_poly.pdbx_seq_one_letter_code
_entity_poly.pdbx_strand_id
1 'polypeptide(L)'
;MDGIPARDRLGEYPFEEEELEEKARECSLTEDDTERDWRRLFNLRDTNGDDEEYVLDDEAIVSEWVEALDNRGWFQSVSSPERCNDEEPYNSKWRVDVKSEGRGKLSFYIYLDGESLNGDSPDLMEGAVLFWLIEPTGGDNIDHVYPWYKTIYDGFWETLREELLSCQELRHFDISDMESPAVQGNKEGVQDMIRFFIREHNASVEEDPEGLTNVQRSDDEIEIGQLHFAGEIDQSTHFVICECDQTPSESLHTHLIQNGTVKPVSNSDTAFSIAEDARGKIKEYNDLSENPENSKALAAVFGSLGTVVISPWIIEVAFNSSAGLIREVTAWVGLFAAAVLFIGTILIILPMYRLQRYDWESKRGGKLSKLNPL
;
A
#
# COMPACT_ATOMS: atom_id res chain seq x y z
N MET A 1 -20.76 -13.17 24.77
CA MET A 1 -20.64 -12.58 26.12
C MET A 1 -21.87 -11.72 26.33
N ASP A 2 -22.67 -11.99 27.36
CA ASP A 2 -23.49 -10.93 27.94
C ASP A 2 -22.52 -9.81 28.31
N GLY A 3 -22.62 -8.67 27.63
CA GLY A 3 -21.55 -7.68 27.53
C GLY A 3 -21.23 -7.02 28.86
N ILE A 4 -19.97 -6.57 29.00
CA ILE A 4 -19.61 -5.59 30.02
C ILE A 4 -20.58 -4.42 29.87
N PRO A 5 -21.27 -3.99 30.95
CA PRO A 5 -22.22 -2.90 30.86
C PRO A 5 -21.59 -1.68 30.19
N ALA A 6 -22.35 -0.99 29.34
CA ALA A 6 -21.84 0.11 28.53
C ALA A 6 -21.28 1.32 29.31
N ARG A 7 -21.39 1.31 30.64
CA ARG A 7 -20.85 2.32 31.57
C ARG A 7 -19.62 1.83 32.34
N ASP A 8 -19.34 0.54 32.27
CA ASP A 8 -18.22 -0.08 32.96
C ASP A 8 -17.00 -0.09 32.04
N ARG A 9 -15.82 -0.20 32.63
CA ARG A 9 -14.54 -0.15 31.93
C ARG A 9 -13.94 -1.53 31.85
N LEU A 10 -13.24 -1.80 30.75
CA LEU A 10 -12.60 -3.09 30.50
C LEU A 10 -11.67 -3.53 31.64
N GLY A 11 -10.87 -2.58 32.16
CA GLY A 11 -9.92 -2.79 33.26
C GLY A 11 -10.51 -2.75 34.67
N GLU A 12 -11.83 -2.60 34.82
CA GLU A 12 -12.48 -2.47 36.13
C GLU A 12 -13.54 -3.55 36.40
N TYR A 13 -14.01 -4.24 35.37
CA TYR A 13 -15.02 -5.29 35.47
C TYR A 13 -14.37 -6.65 35.75
N PRO A 14 -14.61 -7.26 36.94
CA PRO A 14 -14.02 -8.53 37.31
C PRO A 14 -14.82 -9.72 36.77
N PHE A 15 -14.12 -10.80 36.46
CA PHE A 15 -14.65 -12.10 36.10
C PHE A 15 -14.11 -13.16 37.07
N GLU A 16 -14.94 -14.14 37.40
CA GLU A 16 -14.53 -15.30 38.20
C GLU A 16 -13.93 -16.40 37.28
N GLU A 17 -12.94 -17.16 37.77
CA GLU A 17 -12.32 -18.23 36.97
C GLU A 17 -13.34 -19.28 36.49
N GLU A 18 -14.27 -19.67 37.37
CA GLU A 18 -15.31 -20.66 37.03
C GLU A 18 -16.20 -20.17 35.87
N GLU A 19 -16.51 -18.86 35.83
CA GLU A 19 -17.27 -18.24 34.74
C GLU A 19 -16.48 -18.28 33.41
N LEU A 20 -15.18 -17.99 33.47
CA LEU A 20 -14.32 -17.99 32.28
C LEU A 20 -14.08 -19.41 31.75
N GLU A 21 -13.89 -20.39 32.64
CA GLU A 21 -13.75 -21.80 32.26
C GLU A 21 -15.03 -22.38 31.67
N GLU A 22 -16.20 -22.02 32.21
CA GLU A 22 -17.49 -22.42 31.63
C GLU A 22 -17.63 -21.88 30.21
N LYS A 23 -17.33 -20.59 29.99
CA LYS A 23 -17.35 -19.97 28.65
C LYS A 23 -16.31 -20.56 27.70
N ALA A 24 -15.11 -20.87 28.18
CA ALA A 24 -14.07 -21.51 27.37
C ALA A 24 -14.55 -22.90 26.88
N ARG A 25 -15.21 -23.67 27.75
CA ARG A 25 -15.82 -24.96 27.39
C ARG A 25 -16.93 -24.82 26.36
N GLU A 26 -17.80 -23.80 26.49
CA GLU A 26 -18.84 -23.50 25.48
C GLU A 26 -18.24 -23.17 24.11
N CYS A 27 -17.11 -22.47 24.09
CA CYS A 27 -16.36 -22.13 22.87
C CYS A 27 -15.49 -23.29 22.32
N SER A 28 -15.56 -24.48 22.92
CA SER A 28 -14.75 -25.66 22.53
C SER A 28 -13.23 -25.43 22.59
N LEU A 29 -12.76 -24.56 23.50
CA LEU A 29 -11.34 -24.43 23.82
C LEU A 29 -10.96 -25.55 24.79
N THR A 30 -10.04 -26.44 24.38
CA THR A 30 -9.53 -27.53 25.22
C THR A 30 -8.31 -27.09 26.02
N GLU A 31 -8.11 -27.62 27.23
CA GLU A 31 -6.94 -27.34 28.08
C GLU A 31 -5.57 -27.60 27.40
N ASP A 32 -5.53 -28.46 26.37
CA ASP A 32 -4.33 -28.78 25.59
C ASP A 32 -4.00 -27.74 24.50
N ASP A 33 -4.88 -26.75 24.27
CA ASP A 33 -4.71 -25.72 23.22
C ASP A 33 -3.86 -24.56 23.75
N THR A 34 -2.57 -24.82 23.99
CA THR A 34 -1.63 -23.85 24.58
C THR A 34 -1.43 -22.58 23.76
N GLU A 35 -1.79 -22.60 22.47
CA GLU A 35 -1.77 -21.41 21.58
C GLU A 35 -3.03 -20.54 21.73
N ARG A 36 -4.07 -21.04 22.42
CA ARG A 36 -5.37 -20.37 22.64
C ARG A 36 -5.75 -20.31 24.11
N ASP A 37 -4.77 -20.29 25.01
CA ASP A 37 -5.04 -20.12 26.44
C ASP A 37 -5.69 -18.75 26.68
N TRP A 38 -6.96 -18.75 27.08
CA TRP A 38 -7.74 -17.55 27.29
C TRP A 38 -7.15 -16.68 28.40
N ARG A 39 -6.41 -17.28 29.35
CA ARG A 39 -5.82 -16.57 30.50
C ARG A 39 -4.88 -15.44 30.09
N ARG A 40 -4.27 -15.52 28.90
CA ARG A 40 -3.39 -14.45 28.37
C ARG A 40 -4.10 -13.13 28.08
N LEU A 41 -5.43 -13.15 27.96
CA LEU A 41 -6.26 -11.97 27.70
C LEU A 41 -6.69 -11.26 29.00
N PHE A 42 -6.25 -11.76 30.16
CA PHE A 42 -6.67 -11.26 31.46
C PHE A 42 -5.45 -10.99 32.36
N ASN A 43 -5.55 -9.91 33.13
CA ASN A 43 -4.71 -9.64 34.28
C ASN A 43 -5.36 -10.23 35.54
N LEU A 44 -4.55 -10.87 36.38
CA LEU A 44 -4.97 -11.31 37.71
C LEU A 44 -5.08 -10.10 38.62
N ARG A 45 -6.27 -9.88 39.20
CA ARG A 45 -6.52 -8.86 40.21
C ARG A 45 -6.48 -9.54 41.58
N ASP A 46 -5.42 -9.25 42.32
CA ASP A 46 -5.25 -9.73 43.70
C ASP A 46 -6.29 -9.03 44.60
N THR A 47 -7.37 -9.74 44.94
CA THR A 47 -8.25 -9.32 46.02
C THR A 47 -7.64 -9.81 47.32
N ASN A 48 -7.77 -9.06 48.42
CA ASN A 48 -7.18 -9.45 49.71
C ASN A 48 -7.86 -10.69 50.37
N GLY A 49 -8.36 -11.65 49.57
CA GLY A 49 -9.02 -12.91 49.94
C GLY A 49 -8.51 -14.09 49.08
N ASP A 50 -9.09 -15.28 49.27
CA ASP A 50 -8.70 -16.52 48.57
C ASP A 50 -9.27 -16.63 47.13
N ASP A 51 -10.00 -15.61 46.66
CA ASP A 51 -10.70 -15.63 45.38
C ASP A 51 -9.92 -14.82 44.33
N GLU A 52 -9.49 -15.49 43.26
CA GLU A 52 -8.81 -14.89 42.11
C GLU A 52 -9.83 -14.20 41.19
N GLU A 53 -9.73 -12.88 41.04
CA GLU A 53 -10.51 -12.12 40.08
C GLU A 53 -9.69 -11.86 38.82
N TYR A 54 -10.29 -12.05 37.65
CA TYR A 54 -9.69 -11.82 36.35
C TYR A 54 -10.27 -10.56 35.73
N VAL A 55 -9.41 -9.69 35.20
CA VAL A 55 -9.83 -8.46 34.51
C VAL A 55 -9.21 -8.46 33.13
N LEU A 56 -9.93 -8.00 32.12
CA LEU A 56 -9.42 -8.00 30.75
C LEU A 56 -8.17 -7.11 30.59
N ASP A 57 -7.17 -7.63 29.90
CA ASP A 57 -5.96 -6.93 29.51
C ASP A 57 -6.17 -6.29 28.13
N ASP A 58 -6.26 -4.96 28.10
CA ASP A 58 -6.52 -4.24 26.85
C ASP A 58 -5.36 -4.33 25.86
N GLU A 59 -4.12 -4.32 26.33
CA GLU A 59 -2.91 -4.45 25.50
C GLU A 59 -2.82 -5.84 24.87
N ALA A 60 -3.11 -6.89 25.65
CA ALA A 60 -3.15 -8.26 25.13
C ALA A 60 -4.25 -8.44 24.07
N ILE A 61 -5.46 -7.93 24.34
CA ILE A 61 -6.60 -8.02 23.41
C ILE A 61 -6.31 -7.28 22.10
N VAL A 62 -5.77 -6.06 22.19
CA VAL A 62 -5.43 -5.26 21.00
C VAL A 62 -4.27 -5.89 20.23
N SER A 63 -3.26 -6.44 20.92
CA SER A 63 -2.13 -7.10 20.26
C SER A 63 -2.56 -8.35 19.49
N GLU A 64 -3.41 -9.19 20.08
CA GLU A 64 -3.98 -10.37 19.40
C GLU A 64 -4.84 -9.97 18.21
N TRP A 65 -5.59 -8.86 18.34
CA TRP A 65 -6.37 -8.31 17.23
C TRP A 65 -5.48 -7.83 16.08
N VAL A 66 -4.37 -7.15 16.37
CA VAL A 66 -3.39 -6.68 15.37
C VAL A 66 -2.69 -7.86 14.69
N GLU A 67 -2.29 -8.87 15.46
CA GLU A 67 -1.68 -10.09 14.89
C GLU A 67 -2.66 -10.81 13.96
N ALA A 68 -3.94 -10.91 14.35
CA ALA A 68 -4.98 -11.46 13.49
C ALA A 68 -5.17 -10.63 12.21
N LEU A 69 -5.04 -9.31 12.29
CA LEU A 69 -5.12 -8.39 11.15
C LEU A 69 -3.95 -8.57 10.18
N ASP A 70 -2.73 -8.65 10.68
CA ASP A 70 -1.49 -8.80 9.89
C ASP A 70 -1.46 -10.16 9.17
N ASN A 71 -1.85 -11.23 9.86
CA ASN A 71 -1.90 -12.58 9.32
C ASN A 71 -2.91 -12.79 8.18
N ARG A 72 -3.85 -11.85 7.96
CA ARG A 72 -4.83 -11.93 6.85
C ARG A 72 -4.22 -11.63 5.48
N GLY A 73 -3.05 -10.98 5.42
CA GLY A 73 -2.34 -10.68 4.17
C GLY A 73 -3.04 -9.66 3.26
N TRP A 74 -3.92 -8.83 3.82
CA TRP A 74 -4.68 -7.81 3.08
C TRP A 74 -4.01 -6.45 3.04
N PHE A 75 -3.07 -6.23 3.96
CA PHE A 75 -2.36 -4.98 4.11
C PHE A 75 -0.89 -5.20 3.77
N GLN A 76 -0.28 -4.22 3.10
CA GLN A 76 1.15 -4.24 2.79
C GLN A 76 1.99 -4.12 4.07
N SER A 77 1.44 -3.42 5.07
CA SER A 77 2.03 -3.26 6.39
C SER A 77 0.95 -2.94 7.42
N VAL A 78 1.10 -3.48 8.62
CA VAL A 78 0.31 -3.14 9.81
C VAL A 78 1.27 -2.55 10.85
N SER A 79 0.94 -1.39 11.42
CA SER A 79 1.75 -0.77 12.48
C SER A 79 1.56 -1.50 13.80
N SER A 80 2.53 -1.36 14.70
CA SER A 80 2.29 -1.69 16.11
C SER A 80 1.15 -0.83 16.66
N PRO A 81 0.34 -1.37 17.58
CA PRO A 81 -0.74 -0.62 18.20
C PRO A 81 -0.17 0.52 19.05
N GLU A 82 -0.76 1.71 18.90
CA GLU A 82 -0.37 2.94 19.58
C GLU A 82 -1.54 3.42 20.46
N ARG A 83 -1.31 3.70 21.74
CA ARG A 83 -2.32 4.38 22.57
C ARG A 83 -2.45 5.83 22.12
N CYS A 84 -3.68 6.30 21.89
CA CYS A 84 -3.93 7.68 21.49
C CYS A 84 -4.02 8.60 22.71
N ASN A 85 -3.09 9.57 22.79
CA ASN A 85 -2.97 10.69 23.74
C ASN A 85 -2.60 10.37 25.20
N ASP A 86 -1.52 11.02 25.65
CA ASP A 86 -0.95 11.00 27.01
C ASP A 86 -1.54 12.08 27.94
N GLU A 87 -2.45 12.94 27.46
CA GLU A 87 -2.88 14.17 28.17
C GLU A 87 -4.30 14.13 28.77
N GLU A 88 -5.15 13.16 28.42
CA GLU A 88 -6.37 12.88 29.17
C GLU A 88 -6.12 11.75 30.17
N PRO A 89 -6.65 11.82 31.41
CA PRO A 89 -6.33 10.86 32.45
C PRO A 89 -6.85 9.42 32.21
N TYR A 90 -7.49 9.15 31.06
CA TYR A 90 -8.21 7.90 30.82
C TYR A 90 -7.95 7.38 29.39
N ASN A 91 -6.96 6.49 29.28
CA ASN A 91 -6.53 5.82 28.04
C ASN A 91 -7.57 4.78 27.56
N SER A 92 -8.58 5.21 26.81
CA SER A 92 -9.64 4.31 26.31
C SER A 92 -9.56 4.01 24.81
N LYS A 93 -8.54 4.51 24.10
CA LYS A 93 -8.45 4.45 22.64
C LYS A 93 -7.08 3.98 22.16
N TRP A 94 -7.09 2.93 21.33
CA TRP A 94 -5.93 2.46 20.60
C TRP A 94 -6.05 2.81 19.12
N ARG A 95 -4.92 3.06 18.45
CA ARG A 95 -4.82 3.27 17.01
C ARG A 95 -3.86 2.26 16.41
N VAL A 96 -4.26 1.71 15.26
CA VAL A 96 -3.45 0.83 14.43
C VAL A 96 -3.52 1.37 13.02
N ASP A 97 -2.37 1.76 12.48
CA ASP A 97 -2.28 2.25 11.11
C ASP A 97 -1.96 1.07 10.18
N VAL A 98 -2.68 0.96 9.08
CA VAL A 98 -2.39 -0.03 8.04
C VAL A 98 -2.19 0.62 6.68
N LYS A 99 -1.39 -0.02 5.83
CA LYS A 99 -1.25 0.36 4.43
C LYS A 99 -2.03 -0.61 3.57
N SER A 100 -3.15 -0.16 3.02
CA SER A 100 -4.02 -0.94 2.16
C SER A 100 -3.63 -0.80 0.69
N GLU A 101 -3.70 -1.90 -0.06
CA GLU A 101 -3.54 -1.88 -1.52
C GLU A 101 -4.69 -1.11 -2.17
N GLY A 102 -4.39 0.09 -2.69
CA GLY A 102 -5.36 0.94 -3.38
C GLY A 102 -6.00 2.05 -2.55
N ARG A 103 -5.83 2.06 -1.22
CA ARG A 103 -6.33 3.15 -0.34
C ARG A 103 -5.23 3.99 0.32
N GLY A 104 -4.00 3.50 0.31
CA GLY A 104 -2.93 4.15 1.08
C GLY A 104 -3.11 3.87 2.57
N LYS A 105 -2.94 4.90 3.41
CA LYS A 105 -2.95 4.75 4.87
C LYS A 105 -4.39 4.72 5.40
N LEU A 106 -4.68 3.75 6.25
CA LEU A 106 -5.92 3.60 7.01
C LEU A 106 -5.58 3.62 8.50
N SER A 107 -6.45 4.20 9.32
CA SER A 107 -6.32 4.24 10.77
C SER A 107 -7.50 3.50 11.40
N PHE A 108 -7.20 2.35 12.00
CA PHE A 108 -8.16 1.63 12.83
C PHE A 108 -8.10 2.15 14.25
N TYR A 109 -9.24 2.55 14.80
CA TYR A 109 -9.36 2.97 16.18
C TYR A 109 -10.17 1.97 16.97
N ILE A 110 -9.63 1.50 18.10
CA ILE A 110 -10.30 0.54 18.98
C ILE A 110 -10.62 1.25 20.28
N TYR A 111 -11.91 1.35 20.59
CA TYR A 111 -12.43 1.97 21.80
C TYR A 111 -12.73 0.91 22.84
N LEU A 112 -12.18 1.12 24.04
CA LEU A 112 -12.35 0.29 25.21
C LEU A 112 -13.49 0.78 26.12
N ASP A 113 -14.06 1.94 25.78
CA ASP A 113 -15.14 2.61 26.49
C ASP A 113 -16.15 3.17 25.48
N GLY A 114 -17.44 2.87 25.69
CA GLY A 114 -18.53 3.32 24.85
C GLY A 114 -18.81 4.82 24.97
N GLU A 115 -18.50 5.47 26.10
CA GLU A 115 -18.63 6.93 26.23
C GLU A 115 -17.60 7.67 25.38
N SER A 116 -16.35 7.21 25.37
CA SER A 116 -15.27 7.77 24.54
C SER A 116 -15.59 7.71 23.04
N LEU A 117 -16.28 6.67 22.59
CA LEU A 117 -16.72 6.55 21.20
C LEU A 117 -17.82 7.56 20.84
N ASN A 118 -18.72 7.91 21.76
CA ASN A 118 -19.84 8.82 21.48
C ASN A 118 -19.38 10.23 21.04
N GLY A 119 -18.13 10.60 21.34
CA GLY A 119 -17.54 11.89 20.97
C GLY A 119 -16.87 11.92 19.59
N ASP A 120 -16.64 10.75 18.98
CA ASP A 120 -16.00 10.61 17.68
C ASP A 120 -17.01 10.16 16.63
N SER A 121 -16.86 10.65 15.39
CA SER A 121 -17.68 10.24 14.25
C SER A 121 -16.86 9.36 13.32
N PRO A 122 -17.39 8.21 12.86
CA PRO A 122 -16.71 7.43 11.83
C PRO A 122 -16.68 8.22 10.54
N ASP A 123 -15.48 8.39 9.98
CA ASP A 123 -15.27 8.93 8.65
C ASP A 123 -14.50 7.91 7.79
N LEU A 124 -15.29 7.08 7.10
CA LEU A 124 -14.79 6.11 6.13
C LEU A 124 -14.29 6.76 4.84
N MET A 125 -14.37 8.08 4.64
CA MET A 125 -13.70 8.80 3.55
C MET A 125 -12.29 9.21 3.99
N GLU A 126 -12.13 9.69 5.22
CA GLU A 126 -10.84 10.12 5.79
C GLU A 126 -9.90 8.96 6.17
N GLY A 127 -10.33 7.71 6.06
CA GLY A 127 -9.47 6.56 6.41
C GLY A 127 -9.62 6.08 7.84
N ALA A 128 -10.57 6.63 8.61
CA ALA A 128 -10.81 6.27 9.99
C ALA A 128 -11.88 5.17 10.08
N VAL A 129 -11.51 4.01 10.64
CA VAL A 129 -12.44 2.91 10.89
C VAL A 129 -12.51 2.67 12.39
N LEU A 130 -13.71 2.77 12.95
CA LEU A 130 -13.93 2.73 14.39
C LEU A 130 -14.44 1.35 14.81
N PHE A 131 -13.81 0.78 15.85
CA PHE A 131 -14.20 -0.45 16.50
C PHE A 131 -14.51 -0.22 17.97
N TRP A 132 -15.53 -0.89 18.51
CA TRP A 132 -15.80 -0.89 19.94
C TRP A 132 -15.61 -2.27 20.57
N LEU A 133 -15.04 -2.27 21.77
CA LEU A 133 -14.91 -3.43 22.64
C LEU A 133 -16.13 -3.53 23.58
N ILE A 134 -16.61 -2.38 24.05
CA ILE A 134 -17.83 -2.21 24.85
C ILE A 134 -18.86 -1.44 24.03
N GLU A 135 -20.09 -1.95 23.96
CA GLU A 135 -21.15 -1.38 23.12
C GLU A 135 -21.48 0.06 23.57
N PRO A 136 -21.47 1.05 22.65
CA PRO A 136 -21.84 2.42 22.99
C PRO A 136 -23.33 2.54 23.33
N THR A 137 -23.66 3.48 24.23
CA THR A 137 -25.06 3.77 24.60
C THR A 137 -25.77 4.73 23.64
N GLY A 138 -25.05 5.34 22.69
CA GLY A 138 -25.52 6.34 21.74
C GLY A 138 -24.47 6.67 20.67
N GLY A 139 -24.56 7.85 20.07
CA GLY A 139 -23.57 8.35 19.08
C GLY A 139 -24.19 8.73 17.74
N ASP A 140 -23.55 9.69 17.05
CA ASP A 140 -23.86 10.00 15.66
C ASP A 140 -23.23 8.92 14.75
N ASN A 141 -23.97 8.45 13.74
CA ASN A 141 -23.48 7.54 12.71
C ASN A 141 -22.96 6.15 13.19
N ILE A 142 -23.70 5.51 14.11
CA ILE A 142 -23.42 4.14 14.62
C ILE A 142 -23.30 3.09 13.51
N ASP A 143 -23.88 3.33 12.34
CA ASP A 143 -23.92 2.39 11.21
C ASP A 143 -22.52 2.03 10.68
N HIS A 144 -21.51 2.88 10.90
CA HIS A 144 -20.11 2.65 10.48
C HIS A 144 -19.15 2.43 11.65
N VAL A 145 -19.67 2.02 12.80
CA VAL A 145 -18.87 1.56 13.94
C VAL A 145 -19.08 0.07 14.17
N TYR A 146 -17.99 -0.67 14.26
CA TYR A 146 -18.03 -2.12 14.28
C TYR A 146 -17.70 -2.70 15.67
N PRO A 147 -18.46 -3.69 16.16
CA PRO A 147 -17.99 -4.47 17.30
C PRO A 147 -16.70 -5.21 16.95
N TRP A 148 -15.74 -5.24 17.88
CA TRP A 148 -14.48 -5.94 17.70
C TRP A 148 -14.67 -7.42 17.31
N TYR A 149 -15.63 -8.13 17.91
CA TYR A 149 -15.82 -9.56 17.68
C TYR A 149 -16.22 -9.88 16.23
N LYS A 150 -16.72 -8.90 15.46
CA LYS A 150 -17.00 -9.11 14.04
C LYS A 150 -15.75 -9.44 13.24
N THR A 151 -14.56 -9.01 13.70
CA THR A 151 -13.28 -9.31 13.04
C THR A 151 -12.88 -10.79 13.08
N ILE A 152 -13.57 -11.59 13.88
CA ILE A 152 -13.35 -13.04 13.92
C ILE A 152 -13.98 -13.71 12.68
N TYR A 153 -15.02 -13.12 12.10
CA TYR A 153 -15.74 -13.69 10.96
C TYR A 153 -15.10 -13.30 9.62
N ASP A 154 -14.76 -14.27 8.78
CA ASP A 154 -14.12 -14.01 7.48
C ASP A 154 -14.98 -13.13 6.55
N GLY A 155 -16.30 -13.36 6.52
CA GLY A 155 -17.21 -12.58 5.67
C GLY A 155 -17.38 -11.11 6.11
N PHE A 156 -17.09 -10.79 7.39
CA PHE A 156 -17.11 -9.40 7.84
C PHE A 156 -16.04 -8.59 7.13
N TRP A 157 -14.83 -9.14 7.05
CA TRP A 157 -13.72 -8.48 6.41
C TRP A 157 -13.99 -8.27 4.92
N GLU A 158 -14.57 -9.25 4.21
CA GLU A 158 -14.89 -9.08 2.79
C GLU A 158 -15.91 -7.95 2.60
N THR A 159 -16.92 -7.89 3.47
CA THR A 159 -17.92 -6.82 3.49
C THR A 159 -17.28 -5.47 3.79
N LEU A 160 -16.44 -5.37 4.83
CA LEU A 160 -15.75 -4.14 5.20
C LEU A 160 -14.81 -3.70 4.07
N ARG A 161 -14.13 -4.64 3.40
CA ARG A 161 -13.29 -4.35 2.24
C ARG A 161 -14.15 -3.79 1.12
N GLU A 162 -15.25 -4.44 0.75
CA GLU A 162 -16.16 -3.93 -0.28
C GLU A 162 -16.72 -2.55 0.10
N GLU A 163 -17.05 -2.34 1.37
CA GLU A 163 -17.54 -1.06 1.89
C GLU A 163 -16.46 0.01 1.80
N LEU A 164 -15.25 -0.26 2.29
CA LEU A 164 -14.08 0.62 2.17
C LEU A 164 -13.73 0.89 0.71
N LEU A 165 -13.88 -0.10 -0.17
CA LEU A 165 -13.72 0.00 -1.64
C LEU A 165 -14.89 0.75 -2.30
N SER A 166 -16.08 0.82 -1.68
CA SER A 166 -17.26 1.50 -2.21
C SER A 166 -17.41 2.94 -1.72
N CYS A 167 -16.98 3.23 -0.48
CA CYS A 167 -16.62 4.59 -0.04
C CYS A 167 -15.51 5.13 -0.95
N GLN A 168 -14.64 4.23 -1.43
CA GLN A 168 -13.76 4.38 -2.57
C GLN A 168 -14.45 4.16 -3.93
N GLU A 169 -15.65 4.66 -4.16
CA GLU A 169 -15.88 5.30 -5.46
C GLU A 169 -14.86 6.46 -5.56
N LEU A 170 -13.59 6.11 -5.75
CA LEU A 170 -12.43 6.99 -5.76
C LEU A 170 -12.72 7.89 -6.94
N ARG A 171 -13.26 9.06 -6.57
CA ARG A 171 -13.46 10.19 -7.45
C ARG A 171 -12.13 10.64 -8.06
N HIS A 172 -11.01 10.09 -7.58
CA HIS A 172 -9.68 10.19 -8.16
C HIS A 172 -9.08 8.83 -8.58
N PHE A 173 -8.05 8.83 -9.42
CA PHE A 173 -7.22 7.66 -9.74
C PHE A 173 -5.75 8.08 -9.69
N ASP A 174 -4.96 7.43 -8.83
CA ASP A 174 -3.53 7.70 -8.67
C ASP A 174 -2.72 7.21 -9.87
N ILE A 175 -2.01 8.12 -10.51
CA ILE A 175 -1.07 7.78 -11.59
C ILE A 175 0.31 7.49 -11.00
N SER A 176 0.80 8.34 -10.11
CA SER A 176 2.14 8.21 -9.53
C SER A 176 2.31 9.02 -8.25
N ASP A 177 3.20 8.55 -7.37
CA ASP A 177 3.72 9.35 -6.25
C ASP A 177 4.55 10.53 -6.78
N MET A 178 4.42 11.71 -6.16
CA MET A 178 5.18 12.91 -6.49
C MET A 178 6.67 12.77 -6.15
N GLU A 179 7.04 11.90 -5.19
CA GLU A 179 8.43 11.59 -4.85
C GLU A 179 9.07 10.57 -5.82
N SER A 180 8.30 9.97 -6.71
CA SER A 180 8.81 8.95 -7.63
C SER A 180 9.90 9.48 -8.58
N PRO A 181 10.85 8.62 -9.02
CA PRO A 181 11.91 9.02 -9.94
C PRO A 181 11.42 9.66 -11.24
N ALA A 182 10.28 9.19 -11.77
CA ALA A 182 9.65 9.76 -12.95
C ALA A 182 9.23 11.22 -12.75
N VAL A 183 8.53 11.51 -11.64
CA VAL A 183 8.01 12.85 -11.37
C VAL A 183 9.15 13.79 -10.95
N GLN A 184 10.03 13.37 -10.05
CA GLN A 184 11.18 14.17 -9.61
C GLN A 184 12.18 14.44 -10.75
N GLY A 185 12.39 13.45 -11.62
CA GLY A 185 13.38 13.53 -12.71
C GLY A 185 12.86 14.15 -14.00
N ASN A 186 11.56 14.02 -14.30
CA ASN A 186 10.98 14.49 -15.57
C ASN A 186 9.46 14.73 -15.52
N LYS A 187 8.98 15.56 -14.59
CA LYS A 187 7.56 15.92 -14.45
C LYS A 187 6.90 16.39 -15.77
N GLU A 188 7.57 17.26 -16.54
CA GLU A 188 7.05 17.76 -17.81
C GLU A 188 6.84 16.63 -18.82
N GLY A 189 7.80 15.71 -18.95
CA GLY A 189 7.65 14.53 -19.81
C GLY A 189 6.52 13.59 -19.38
N VAL A 190 6.25 13.48 -18.08
CA VAL A 190 5.08 12.75 -17.57
C VAL A 190 3.78 13.44 -18.01
N GLN A 191 3.68 14.75 -17.88
CA GLN A 191 2.49 15.49 -18.31
C GLN A 191 2.28 15.40 -19.82
N ASP A 192 3.33 15.55 -20.63
CA ASP A 192 3.26 15.42 -22.09
C ASP A 192 2.85 14.01 -22.53
N MET A 193 3.31 12.99 -21.81
CA MET A 193 2.94 11.59 -22.02
C MET A 193 1.44 11.37 -21.76
N ILE A 194 0.90 11.96 -20.69
CA ILE A 194 -0.54 11.90 -20.41
C ILE A 194 -1.34 12.63 -21.49
N ARG A 195 -0.90 13.83 -21.92
CA ARG A 195 -1.52 14.55 -23.07
C ARG A 195 -1.52 13.70 -24.34
N PHE A 196 -0.42 12.98 -24.59
CA PHE A 196 -0.33 12.05 -25.72
C PHE A 196 -1.39 10.94 -25.62
N PHE A 197 -1.54 10.31 -24.46
CA PHE A 197 -2.56 9.27 -24.26
C PHE A 197 -3.99 9.79 -24.38
N ILE A 198 -4.29 10.99 -23.88
CA ILE A 198 -5.61 11.63 -24.08
C ILE A 198 -5.93 11.71 -25.57
N ARG A 199 -4.99 12.24 -26.38
CA ARG A 199 -5.17 12.36 -27.84
C ARG A 199 -5.28 11.01 -28.53
N GLU A 200 -4.50 10.02 -28.09
CA GLU A 200 -4.53 8.68 -28.65
C GLU A 200 -5.86 7.96 -28.42
N HIS A 201 -6.51 8.23 -27.29
CA HIS A 201 -7.84 7.73 -26.95
C HIS A 201 -8.99 8.60 -27.53
N ASN A 202 -8.70 9.44 -28.52
CA ASN A 202 -9.63 10.32 -29.24
C ASN A 202 -10.31 11.40 -28.38
N ALA A 203 -9.71 11.81 -27.27
CA ALA A 203 -10.14 12.97 -26.49
C ALA A 203 -9.32 14.22 -26.87
N SER A 204 -9.92 15.41 -26.73
CA SER A 204 -9.20 16.69 -26.89
C SER A 204 -8.50 17.09 -25.60
N VAL A 205 -7.31 17.69 -25.70
CA VAL A 205 -6.62 18.26 -24.54
C VAL A 205 -7.03 19.72 -24.41
N GLU A 206 -7.52 20.09 -23.24
CA GLU A 206 -7.76 21.46 -22.80
C GLU A 206 -6.68 21.85 -21.79
N GLU A 207 -5.90 22.89 -22.10
CA GLU A 207 -4.80 23.35 -21.24
C GLU A 207 -5.29 24.34 -20.17
N ASP A 208 -6.51 24.87 -20.30
CA ASP A 208 -7.15 25.72 -19.30
C ASP A 208 -8.44 25.07 -18.77
N PRO A 209 -8.31 24.04 -17.89
CA PRO A 209 -9.47 23.29 -17.38
C PRO A 209 -10.38 24.15 -16.50
N GLU A 210 -9.87 25.23 -15.91
CA GLU A 210 -10.64 26.15 -15.06
C GLU A 210 -11.71 26.91 -15.87
N GLY A 211 -11.50 27.09 -17.18
CA GLY A 211 -12.46 27.72 -18.08
C GLY A 211 -13.69 26.86 -18.42
N LEU A 212 -13.67 25.57 -18.10
CA LEU A 212 -14.72 24.63 -18.48
C LEU A 212 -15.90 24.70 -17.51
N THR A 213 -17.10 25.01 -18.04
CA THR A 213 -18.31 25.19 -17.21
C THR A 213 -18.67 23.98 -16.36
N ASN A 214 -18.38 22.75 -16.83
CA ASN A 214 -18.64 21.55 -16.05
C ASN A 214 -17.59 21.37 -14.94
N VAL A 215 -16.34 21.74 -15.18
CA VAL A 215 -15.27 21.68 -14.16
C VAL A 215 -15.51 22.72 -13.05
N GLN A 216 -15.95 23.92 -13.42
CA GLN A 216 -16.33 24.97 -12.47
C GLN A 216 -17.48 24.58 -11.53
N ARG A 217 -18.35 23.65 -11.96
CA ARG A 217 -19.47 23.18 -11.13
C ARG A 217 -19.07 22.15 -10.08
N SER A 218 -17.88 21.56 -10.21
CA SER A 218 -17.33 20.59 -9.26
C SER A 218 -16.36 21.22 -8.24
N ASP A 219 -16.31 22.56 -8.12
CA ASP A 219 -15.41 23.27 -7.19
C ASP A 219 -15.59 22.86 -5.71
N ASP A 220 -16.80 22.43 -5.35
CA ASP A 220 -17.11 21.91 -4.01
C ASP A 220 -16.50 20.51 -3.75
N GLU A 221 -15.99 19.84 -4.80
CA GLU A 221 -15.51 18.44 -4.77
C GLU A 221 -14.05 18.27 -5.22
N ILE A 222 -13.47 19.26 -5.91
CA ILE A 222 -12.07 19.29 -6.37
C ILE A 222 -11.51 20.70 -6.31
N GLU A 223 -10.24 20.85 -5.94
CA GLU A 223 -9.57 22.16 -5.93
C GLU A 223 -9.20 22.60 -7.35
N ILE A 224 -10.03 23.44 -7.95
CA ILE A 224 -9.88 23.87 -9.35
C ILE A 224 -8.54 24.56 -9.62
N GLY A 225 -8.01 25.31 -8.66
CA GLY A 225 -6.73 26.02 -8.79
C GLY A 225 -5.48 25.12 -8.83
N GLN A 226 -5.64 23.80 -8.67
CA GLN A 226 -4.57 22.81 -8.68
C GLN A 226 -4.70 21.82 -9.84
N LEU A 227 -5.50 22.17 -10.85
CA LEU A 227 -5.67 21.40 -12.08
C LEU A 227 -4.58 21.78 -13.10
N HIS A 228 -4.00 20.78 -13.75
CA HIS A 228 -2.95 21.01 -14.77
C HIS A 228 -3.53 21.13 -16.17
N PHE A 229 -4.34 20.16 -16.58
CA PHE A 229 -5.02 20.12 -17.87
C PHE A 229 -6.16 19.10 -17.81
N ALA A 230 -7.05 19.13 -18.80
CA ALA A 230 -8.15 18.19 -18.94
C ALA A 230 -8.15 17.50 -20.32
N GLY A 231 -8.61 16.26 -20.35
CA GLY A 231 -9.06 15.56 -21.54
C GLY A 231 -10.58 15.68 -21.67
N GLU A 232 -11.06 16.39 -22.68
CA GLU A 232 -12.47 16.42 -23.06
C GLU A 232 -12.80 15.13 -23.85
N ILE A 233 -13.52 14.22 -23.20
CA ILE A 233 -14.00 12.98 -23.80
C ILE A 233 -15.27 13.26 -24.61
N ASP A 234 -16.15 14.08 -24.04
CA ASP A 234 -17.33 14.67 -24.69
C ASP A 234 -17.73 15.99 -23.98
N GLN A 235 -18.75 16.67 -24.49
CA GLN A 235 -19.20 17.98 -23.97
C GLN A 235 -19.60 17.98 -22.48
N SER A 236 -19.91 16.81 -21.92
CA SER A 236 -20.34 16.61 -20.53
C SER A 236 -19.31 15.86 -19.68
N THR A 237 -18.30 15.24 -20.30
CA THR A 237 -17.36 14.32 -19.65
C THR A 237 -15.93 14.78 -19.83
N HIS A 238 -15.28 15.10 -18.72
CA HIS A 238 -13.90 15.59 -18.68
C HIS A 238 -13.05 14.71 -17.76
N PHE A 239 -11.87 14.36 -18.22
CA PHE A 239 -10.83 13.66 -17.45
C PHE A 239 -9.77 14.68 -17.05
N VAL A 240 -9.61 14.96 -15.76
CA VAL A 240 -8.77 16.07 -15.29
C VAL A 240 -7.56 15.53 -14.55
N ILE A 241 -6.39 16.13 -14.80
CA ILE A 241 -5.15 15.85 -14.05
C ILE A 241 -5.00 16.86 -12.91
N CYS A 242 -4.79 16.37 -11.70
CA CYS A 242 -4.75 17.17 -10.49
C CYS A 242 -3.55 16.78 -9.60
N GLU A 243 -3.07 17.77 -8.85
CA GLU A 243 -2.09 17.62 -7.77
C GLU A 243 -2.66 18.25 -6.50
N CYS A 244 -3.82 17.76 -6.04
CA CYS A 244 -4.45 18.29 -4.84
C CYS A 244 -4.17 17.57 -3.54
N ASP A 245 -4.11 18.38 -2.48
CA ASP A 245 -3.90 17.94 -1.10
C ASP A 245 -5.15 17.23 -0.53
N GLN A 246 -6.24 17.18 -1.29
CA GLN A 246 -7.47 16.44 -0.93
C GLN A 246 -7.35 14.92 -1.14
N THR A 247 -6.21 14.46 -1.66
CA THR A 247 -5.85 13.04 -1.66
C THR A 247 -4.87 12.76 -0.51
N PRO A 248 -5.04 11.66 0.25
CA PRO A 248 -4.15 11.34 1.38
C PRO A 248 -2.69 11.08 0.98
N SER A 249 -2.44 10.91 -0.32
CA SER A 249 -1.12 10.73 -0.92
C SER A 249 -0.73 12.01 -1.63
N GLU A 250 0.49 12.49 -1.43
CA GLU A 250 1.13 13.48 -2.30
C GLU A 250 1.37 12.83 -3.69
N SER A 251 0.30 12.63 -4.45
CA SER A 251 0.28 11.88 -5.71
C SER A 251 -0.20 12.76 -6.87
N LEU A 252 0.37 12.51 -8.04
CA LEU A 252 -0.23 12.91 -9.31
C LEU A 252 -1.42 11.98 -9.57
N HIS A 253 -2.63 12.54 -9.56
CA HIS A 253 -3.87 11.78 -9.71
C HIS A 253 -4.82 12.43 -10.71
N THR A 254 -5.93 11.75 -10.99
CA THR A 254 -6.90 12.17 -12.01
C THR A 254 -8.32 12.07 -11.53
N HIS A 255 -9.20 12.94 -12.02
CA HIS A 255 -10.63 12.92 -11.73
C HIS A 255 -11.46 12.75 -12.99
N LEU A 256 -12.61 12.10 -12.89
CA LEU A 256 -13.62 12.09 -13.95
C LEU A 256 -14.78 13.00 -13.57
N ILE A 257 -15.03 14.04 -14.37
CA ILE A 257 -16.13 14.98 -14.17
C ILE A 257 -17.18 14.69 -15.23
N GLN A 258 -18.36 14.26 -14.79
CA GLN A 258 -19.50 14.00 -15.64
C GLN A 258 -20.67 14.89 -15.23
N ASN A 259 -21.16 15.69 -16.18
CA ASN A 259 -22.25 16.64 -15.98
C ASN A 259 -22.02 17.61 -14.81
N GLY A 260 -20.76 17.96 -14.55
CA GLY A 260 -20.35 18.85 -13.47
C GLY A 260 -20.34 18.23 -12.07
N THR A 261 -20.30 16.91 -11.98
CA THR A 261 -20.10 16.17 -10.73
C THR A 261 -18.93 15.22 -10.88
N VAL A 262 -18.16 15.02 -9.83
CA VAL A 262 -17.04 14.07 -9.86
C VAL A 262 -17.56 12.65 -9.70
N LYS A 263 -17.08 11.77 -10.58
CA LYS A 263 -17.41 10.35 -10.65
C LYS A 263 -16.14 9.51 -10.58
N PRO A 264 -16.26 8.22 -10.22
CA PRO A 264 -15.16 7.27 -10.38
C PRO A 264 -14.59 7.28 -11.78
N VAL A 265 -13.26 7.27 -11.91
CA VAL A 265 -12.59 7.22 -13.22
C VAL A 265 -12.97 5.96 -14.00
N SER A 266 -13.26 4.86 -13.29
CA SER A 266 -13.77 3.60 -13.85
C SER A 266 -15.14 3.72 -14.55
N ASN A 267 -15.89 4.80 -14.33
CA ASN A 267 -17.18 5.02 -15.01
C ASN A 267 -17.03 5.48 -16.47
N SER A 268 -15.80 5.65 -16.96
CA SER A 268 -15.50 5.90 -18.37
C SER A 268 -14.34 5.00 -18.82
N ASP A 269 -14.63 4.07 -19.74
CA ASP A 269 -13.61 3.19 -20.33
C ASP A 269 -12.42 3.98 -20.90
N THR A 270 -12.71 5.13 -21.53
CA THR A 270 -11.70 6.03 -22.07
C THR A 270 -10.83 6.63 -20.97
N ALA A 271 -11.44 7.20 -19.93
CA ALA A 271 -10.71 7.81 -18.82
C ALA A 271 -9.85 6.77 -18.08
N PHE A 272 -10.43 5.61 -17.77
CA PHE A 272 -9.74 4.51 -17.13
C PHE A 272 -8.56 4.00 -17.97
N SER A 273 -8.73 3.86 -19.29
CA SER A 273 -7.65 3.43 -20.19
C SER A 273 -6.51 4.44 -20.25
N ILE A 274 -6.81 5.74 -20.29
CA ILE A 274 -5.79 6.81 -20.24
C ILE A 274 -5.00 6.72 -18.93
N ALA A 275 -5.70 6.58 -17.80
CA ALA A 275 -5.08 6.55 -16.47
C ALA A 275 -4.20 5.30 -16.27
N GLU A 276 -4.67 4.12 -16.68
CA GLU A 276 -3.89 2.87 -16.63
C GLU A 276 -2.68 2.88 -17.58
N ASP A 277 -2.83 3.40 -18.81
CA ASP A 277 -1.70 3.54 -19.74
C ASP A 277 -0.62 4.47 -19.16
N ALA A 278 -1.03 5.60 -18.55
CA ALA A 278 -0.13 6.53 -17.88
C ALA A 278 0.59 5.90 -16.68
N ARG A 279 -0.16 5.26 -15.78
CA ARG A 279 0.38 4.57 -14.60
C ARG A 279 1.34 3.46 -14.99
N GLY A 280 0.98 2.62 -15.95
CA GLY A 280 1.82 1.54 -16.43
C GLY A 280 3.14 2.05 -17.02
N LYS A 281 3.09 3.16 -17.75
CA LYS A 281 4.27 3.78 -18.33
C LYS A 281 5.20 4.41 -17.27
N ILE A 282 4.64 5.16 -16.32
CA ILE A 282 5.42 5.71 -15.21
C ILE A 282 6.07 4.60 -14.39
N LYS A 283 5.33 3.52 -14.09
CA LYS A 283 5.86 2.35 -13.41
C LYS A 283 7.05 1.75 -14.16
N GLU A 284 6.98 1.59 -15.48
CA GLU A 284 8.11 1.10 -16.28
C GLU A 284 9.36 1.99 -16.13
N TYR A 285 9.20 3.31 -16.12
CA TYR A 285 10.32 4.23 -15.91
C TYR A 285 10.90 4.09 -14.49
N ASN A 286 10.05 4.08 -13.46
CA ASN A 286 10.47 3.94 -12.08
C ASN A 286 11.20 2.60 -11.87
N ASP A 287 10.66 1.49 -12.39
CA ASP A 287 11.29 0.17 -12.35
C ASP A 287 12.67 0.17 -13.02
N LEU A 288 12.84 0.90 -14.12
CA LEU A 288 14.13 1.08 -14.81
C LEU A 288 15.11 1.96 -14.00
N SER A 289 14.60 2.96 -13.28
CA SER A 289 15.37 3.92 -12.49
C SER A 289 15.78 3.39 -11.11
N GLU A 290 14.97 2.52 -10.48
CA GLU A 290 15.16 1.97 -9.13
C GLU A 290 15.84 0.59 -9.13
N ASN A 291 16.11 0.02 -10.29
CA ASN A 291 16.94 -1.18 -10.43
C ASN A 291 18.49 -1.01 -10.43
N PRO A 292 19.15 0.09 -10.00
CA PRO A 292 20.61 0.12 -9.94
C PRO A 292 21.18 -0.69 -8.77
N GLU A 293 20.40 -1.20 -7.81
CA GLU A 293 20.95 -2.06 -6.75
C GLU A 293 21.42 -3.43 -7.27
N ASN A 294 20.76 -3.98 -8.29
CA ASN A 294 21.28 -5.13 -9.05
C ASN A 294 22.61 -4.79 -9.73
N SER A 295 22.87 -3.53 -10.09
CA SER A 295 24.15 -3.13 -10.69
C SER A 295 25.32 -3.13 -9.69
N LYS A 296 25.10 -2.87 -8.39
CA LYS A 296 26.15 -2.94 -7.35
C LYS A 296 26.50 -4.39 -7.00
N ALA A 297 25.48 -5.25 -6.83
CA ALA A 297 25.68 -6.68 -6.62
C ALA A 297 26.33 -7.36 -7.83
N LEU A 298 25.89 -7.00 -9.05
CA LEU A 298 26.51 -7.47 -10.28
C LEU A 298 27.94 -6.92 -10.45
N ALA A 299 28.21 -5.65 -10.14
CA ALA A 299 29.57 -5.10 -10.18
C ALA A 299 30.52 -5.81 -9.18
N ALA A 300 30.04 -6.20 -8.01
CA ALA A 300 30.80 -7.01 -7.05
C ALA A 300 31.04 -8.44 -7.56
N VAL A 301 30.05 -9.06 -8.19
CA VAL A 301 30.19 -10.38 -8.86
C VAL A 301 31.14 -10.30 -10.06
N PHE A 302 31.13 -9.20 -10.84
CA PHE A 302 32.08 -9.00 -11.95
C PHE A 302 33.49 -8.64 -11.50
N GLY A 303 33.64 -7.89 -10.40
CA GLY A 303 34.93 -7.63 -9.78
C GLY A 303 35.59 -8.92 -9.26
N SER A 304 34.80 -9.82 -8.67
CA SER A 304 35.26 -11.13 -8.20
C SER A 304 35.49 -12.15 -9.33
N LEU A 305 34.65 -12.17 -10.37
CA LEU A 305 34.90 -13.00 -11.56
C LEU A 305 36.15 -12.55 -12.32
N GLY A 306 36.39 -11.24 -12.45
CA GLY A 306 37.60 -10.69 -13.08
C GLY A 306 38.89 -11.20 -12.43
N THR A 307 38.91 -11.38 -11.11
CA THR A 307 40.05 -11.96 -10.38
C THR A 307 40.19 -13.47 -10.65
N VAL A 308 39.08 -14.19 -10.85
CA VAL A 308 39.07 -15.63 -11.18
C VAL A 308 39.46 -15.91 -12.64
N VAL A 309 39.25 -14.98 -13.58
CA VAL A 309 39.69 -15.14 -14.99
C VAL A 309 41.19 -14.87 -15.17
N ILE A 310 41.75 -13.95 -14.37
CA ILE A 310 43.15 -13.54 -14.48
C ILE A 310 44.07 -14.55 -13.77
N SER A 311 43.61 -15.21 -12.70
CA SER A 311 44.43 -16.14 -11.92
C SER A 311 44.97 -17.35 -12.70
N PRO A 312 44.24 -17.98 -13.65
CA PRO A 312 44.76 -19.09 -14.45
C PRO A 312 45.78 -18.61 -15.49
N TRP A 313 45.61 -17.41 -16.05
CA TRP A 313 46.59 -16.81 -16.98
C TRP A 313 47.90 -16.46 -16.27
N ILE A 314 47.85 -15.96 -15.04
CA ILE A 314 49.04 -15.75 -14.20
C ILE A 314 49.74 -17.08 -13.92
N ILE A 315 48.99 -18.15 -13.62
CA ILE A 315 49.55 -19.48 -13.38
C ILE A 315 50.17 -20.07 -14.66
N GLU A 316 49.54 -19.92 -15.83
CA GLU A 316 50.05 -20.46 -17.09
C GLU A 316 51.31 -19.72 -17.57
N VAL A 317 51.37 -18.38 -17.40
CA VAL A 317 52.56 -17.56 -17.67
C VAL A 317 53.67 -17.80 -16.65
N ALA A 318 53.34 -18.00 -15.37
CA ALA A 318 54.34 -18.22 -14.31
C ALA A 318 54.91 -19.66 -14.30
N PHE A 319 54.14 -20.67 -14.72
CA PHE A 319 54.51 -22.08 -14.59
C PHE A 319 54.74 -22.84 -15.90
N ASN A 320 54.55 -22.20 -17.06
CA ASN A 320 54.91 -22.69 -18.40
C ASN A 320 54.61 -24.20 -18.62
N SER A 321 53.38 -24.61 -18.30
CA SER A 321 52.99 -26.02 -18.28
C SER A 321 52.73 -26.55 -19.70
N SER A 322 53.58 -27.47 -20.17
CA SER A 322 53.54 -28.07 -21.52
C SER A 322 52.50 -29.19 -21.70
N ALA A 323 51.51 -29.31 -20.82
CA ALA A 323 50.48 -30.35 -20.91
C ALA A 323 49.25 -29.83 -21.68
N GLY A 324 49.00 -30.36 -22.88
CA GLY A 324 47.91 -29.92 -23.77
C GLY A 324 46.50 -29.94 -23.13
N LEU A 325 46.28 -30.79 -22.14
CA LEU A 325 45.01 -30.91 -21.43
C LEU A 325 44.75 -29.73 -20.47
N ILE A 326 45.81 -29.13 -19.89
CA ILE A 326 45.69 -27.92 -19.05
C ILE A 326 45.28 -26.73 -19.94
N ARG A 327 45.90 -26.60 -21.13
CA ARG A 327 45.61 -25.51 -22.06
C ARG A 327 44.16 -25.52 -22.57
N GLU A 328 43.59 -26.70 -22.84
CA GLU A 328 42.19 -26.83 -23.24
C GLU A 328 41.23 -26.44 -22.10
N VAL A 329 41.48 -26.92 -20.88
CA VAL A 329 40.63 -26.58 -19.72
C VAL A 329 40.72 -25.08 -19.40
N THR A 330 41.91 -24.49 -19.41
CA THR A 330 42.09 -23.05 -19.18
C THR A 330 41.39 -22.22 -20.25
N ALA A 331 41.42 -22.65 -21.51
CA ALA A 331 40.70 -21.98 -22.60
C ALA A 331 39.18 -22.00 -22.40
N TRP A 332 38.60 -23.13 -21.98
CA TRP A 332 37.16 -23.23 -21.68
C TRP A 332 36.73 -22.41 -20.48
N VAL A 333 37.52 -22.40 -19.40
CA VAL A 333 37.27 -21.56 -18.21
C VAL A 333 37.34 -20.08 -18.58
N GLY A 334 38.32 -19.67 -19.39
CA GLY A 334 38.44 -18.30 -19.90
C GLY A 334 37.25 -17.90 -20.78
N LEU A 335 36.80 -18.77 -21.69
CA LEU A 335 35.64 -18.53 -22.55
C LEU A 335 34.35 -18.39 -21.72
N PHE A 336 34.14 -19.29 -20.75
CA PHE A 336 32.98 -19.24 -19.88
C PHE A 336 32.95 -17.94 -19.07
N ALA A 337 34.08 -17.54 -18.49
CA ALA A 337 34.13 -16.32 -17.72
C ALA A 337 33.93 -15.06 -18.59
N ALA A 338 34.46 -15.05 -19.82
CA ALA A 338 34.20 -13.99 -20.80
C ALA A 338 32.71 -13.92 -21.18
N ALA A 339 32.04 -15.06 -21.37
CA ALA A 339 30.61 -15.12 -21.66
C ALA A 339 29.76 -14.58 -20.50
N VAL A 340 30.10 -14.95 -19.25
CA VAL A 340 29.43 -14.43 -18.05
C VAL A 340 29.63 -12.92 -17.93
N LEU A 341 30.85 -12.41 -18.14
CA LEU A 341 31.14 -10.97 -18.16
C LEU A 341 30.35 -10.24 -19.25
N PHE A 342 30.24 -10.83 -20.45
CA PHE A 342 29.50 -10.24 -21.57
C PHE A 342 27.99 -10.16 -21.29
N ILE A 343 27.38 -11.27 -20.83
CA ILE A 343 25.96 -11.31 -20.43
C ILE A 343 25.71 -10.30 -19.31
N GLY A 344 26.60 -10.27 -18.34
CA GLY A 344 26.61 -9.29 -17.26
C GLY A 344 26.59 -7.84 -17.69
N THR A 345 27.51 -7.51 -18.59
CA THR A 345 27.62 -6.18 -19.16
C THR A 345 26.34 -5.81 -19.92
N ILE A 346 25.74 -6.74 -20.66
CA ILE A 346 24.44 -6.53 -21.30
C ILE A 346 23.36 -6.25 -20.26
N LEU A 347 23.28 -7.04 -19.18
CA LEU A 347 22.26 -6.87 -18.14
C LEU A 347 22.38 -5.52 -17.41
N ILE A 348 23.58 -4.95 -17.31
CA ILE A 348 23.82 -3.63 -16.70
C ILE A 348 23.60 -2.48 -17.70
N ILE A 349 24.15 -2.58 -18.91
CA ILE A 349 24.10 -1.51 -19.90
C ILE A 349 22.69 -1.38 -20.50
N LEU A 350 21.97 -2.48 -20.70
CA LEU A 350 20.66 -2.48 -21.34
C LEU A 350 19.61 -1.63 -20.60
N PRO A 351 19.40 -1.74 -19.26
CA PRO A 351 18.45 -0.88 -18.56
C PRO A 351 18.88 0.59 -18.57
N MET A 352 20.16 0.91 -18.38
CA MET A 352 20.66 2.30 -18.50
C MET A 352 20.45 2.88 -19.89
N TYR A 353 20.69 2.09 -20.94
CA TYR A 353 20.45 2.49 -22.31
C TYR A 353 18.95 2.69 -22.61
N ARG A 354 18.09 1.85 -22.05
CA ARG A 354 16.63 2.01 -22.13
C ARG A 354 16.15 3.25 -21.39
N LEU A 355 16.70 3.54 -20.23
CA LEU A 355 16.40 4.75 -19.46
C LEU A 355 16.84 6.02 -20.20
N GLN A 356 18.05 6.04 -20.77
CA GLN A 356 18.55 7.18 -21.57
C GLN A 356 17.75 7.42 -22.85
N ARG A 357 17.13 6.39 -23.41
CA ARG A 357 16.27 6.48 -24.59
C ARG A 357 14.80 6.30 -24.25
N TYR A 358 14.44 6.53 -23.00
CA TYR A 358 13.06 6.39 -22.58
C TYR A 358 12.24 7.48 -23.26
N ASP A 359 11.27 7.05 -24.05
CA ASP A 359 10.45 7.92 -24.88
C ASP A 359 9.09 8.11 -24.22
N TRP A 360 8.86 9.31 -23.72
CA TRP A 360 7.62 9.70 -23.06
C TRP A 360 6.44 9.84 -24.03
N GLU A 361 6.68 9.99 -25.33
CA GLU A 361 5.64 10.23 -26.35
C GLU A 361 5.23 8.99 -27.16
N SER A 362 5.64 7.77 -26.78
CA SER A 362 5.22 6.54 -27.49
C SER A 362 4.65 5.44 -26.60
N LYS A 363 3.65 4.70 -27.11
CA LYS A 363 3.04 3.53 -26.42
C LYS A 363 4.00 2.39 -26.06
N ARG A 364 5.23 2.40 -26.58
CA ARG A 364 6.21 1.32 -26.36
C ARG A 364 7.40 1.88 -25.62
N GLY A 365 7.50 1.60 -24.33
CA GLY A 365 8.75 1.75 -23.60
C GLY A 365 9.88 1.07 -24.35
N GLY A 366 10.85 1.89 -24.78
CA GLY A 366 12.17 1.51 -25.30
C GLY A 366 12.32 0.18 -26.04
N LYS A 367 11.38 -0.25 -26.90
CA LYS A 367 11.67 -1.33 -27.86
C LYS A 367 12.48 -0.71 -28.97
N LEU A 368 13.80 -0.89 -28.90
CA LEU A 368 14.80 -0.68 -29.97
C LEU A 368 14.09 -0.52 -31.31
N SER A 369 13.79 0.73 -31.66
CA SER A 369 13.23 1.07 -32.95
C SER A 369 14.18 0.46 -33.96
N LYS A 370 13.61 -0.36 -34.84
CA LYS A 370 14.29 -1.17 -35.85
C LYS A 370 15.58 -0.49 -36.29
N LEU A 371 16.72 -1.12 -35.98
CA LEU A 371 17.97 -0.84 -36.67
C LEU A 371 17.65 -0.92 -38.16
N ASN A 372 17.57 0.24 -38.81
CA ASN A 372 17.61 0.32 -40.26
C ASN A 372 18.95 -0.31 -40.68
N PRO A 373 18.96 -1.40 -41.44
CA PRO A 373 20.19 -1.81 -42.10
C PRO A 373 20.47 -0.76 -43.18
N LEU A 374 21.60 -0.07 -43.03
CA LEU A 374 22.27 0.57 -44.16
C LEU A 374 22.84 -0.50 -45.09
#